data_AF-A0A5K8ADH7-F1
#
_entry.id   AF-A0A5K8ADH7-F1
#
_cell.length_a   1.000
_cell.length_b   1.000
_cell.length_c   1.000
_cell.angle_alpha   90.00
_cell.angle_beta   90.00
_cell.angle_gamma   90.00
#
_symmetry.space_group_name_H-M   'P 1'
#
loop_
_entity.id
_entity.type
_entity.pdbx_description
1 polymer ?
#
loop_
_entity_poly.entity_id
_entity_poly.type
_entity_poly.pdbx_seq_one_letter_code
_entity_poly.pdbx_strand_id
1 'polypeptide(L)'
;MADYYINVFLDDTKKATITDAGLADKIATVDGKEAIQVEMSKKEQKKLVKGFADLTFNDANACVLPEAAETTLLGIIADTKTLDVMKLAIMKLYNPLAGKAPRSAQR
;
A
#
# COMPACT_ATOMS: atom_id res chain seq x y z
N MET A 1 10.33 9.01 10.74
CA MET A 1 9.71 9.61 9.55
C MET A 1 9.70 8.55 8.47
N ALA A 2 8.57 8.37 7.80
CA ALA A 2 8.51 7.47 6.65
C ALA A 2 9.42 8.00 5.53
N ASP A 3 10.01 7.09 4.78
CA ASP A 3 10.82 7.44 3.61
C ASP A 3 9.93 7.68 2.37
N TYR A 4 8.78 7.01 2.32
CA TYR A 4 7.82 7.01 1.22
C TYR A 4 6.39 6.85 1.73
N TYR A 5 5.41 7.23 0.91
CA TYR A 5 3.99 7.14 1.24
C TYR A 5 3.19 6.46 0.13
N ILE A 6 2.09 5.79 0.48
CA ILE A 6 1.00 5.48 -0.47
C ILE A 6 -0.16 6.42 -0.18
N ASN A 7 -0.58 7.16 -1.19
CA ASN A 7 -1.81 7.94 -1.15
C ASN A 7 -2.96 7.02 -1.58
N VAL A 8 -3.87 6.75 -0.65
CA VAL A 8 -5.14 6.09 -0.96
C VAL A 8 -6.23 7.14 -0.92
N PHE A 9 -6.72 7.54 -2.09
CA PHE A 9 -7.82 8.49 -2.20
C PHE A 9 -9.11 7.85 -1.73
N LEU A 10 -9.81 8.55 -0.84
CA LEU A 10 -11.05 8.08 -0.24
C LEU A 10 -12.22 8.57 -1.07
N ASP A 11 -13.00 7.61 -1.55
CA ASP A 11 -14.39 7.81 -1.94
C ASP A 11 -15.30 7.55 -0.72
N ASP A 12 -16.62 7.70 -0.88
CA ASP A 12 -17.57 7.55 0.23
C ASP A 12 -17.50 6.16 0.90
N THR A 13 -17.24 5.10 0.12
CA THR A 13 -17.17 3.72 0.63
C THR A 13 -15.86 3.44 1.37
N LYS A 14 -14.72 3.89 0.82
CA LYS A 14 -13.43 3.80 1.50
C LYS A 14 -13.42 4.65 2.77
N LYS A 15 -14.02 5.85 2.72
CA LYS A 15 -14.13 6.74 3.89
C LYS A 15 -14.92 6.09 5.02
N ALA A 16 -16.04 5.43 4.72
CA ALA A 16 -16.78 4.64 5.71
C ALA A 16 -15.89 3.55 6.33
N THR A 17 -15.17 2.79 5.50
CA THR A 17 -14.24 1.73 5.95
C THR A 17 -13.16 2.25 6.91
N ILE A 18 -12.55 3.39 6.58
CA ILE A 18 -11.53 4.03 7.42
C ILE A 18 -12.12 4.58 8.72
N THR A 19 -13.35 5.10 8.67
CA THR A 19 -14.06 5.60 9.85
C THR A 19 -14.44 4.45 10.79
N ASP A 20 -14.96 3.34 10.25
CA ASP A 20 -15.33 2.13 11.01
C ASP A 20 -14.09 1.44 11.62
N ALA A 21 -12.94 1.59 10.98
CA ALA A 21 -11.65 1.17 11.51
C ALA A 21 -11.14 2.08 12.65
N GLY A 22 -11.80 3.20 12.94
CA GLY A 22 -11.38 4.18 13.96
C GLY A 22 -10.19 5.03 13.51
N LEU A 23 -10.00 5.19 12.20
CA LEU A 23 -8.86 5.89 11.61
C LEU A 23 -9.26 7.21 10.93
N ALA A 24 -10.45 7.74 11.22
CA ALA A 24 -10.94 9.00 10.65
C ALA A 24 -9.97 10.17 10.91
N ASP A 25 -9.29 10.19 12.06
CA ASP A 25 -8.31 11.22 12.43
C ASP A 25 -7.02 11.17 11.59
N LYS A 26 -6.85 10.11 10.78
CA LYS A 26 -5.72 9.94 9.87
C LYS A 26 -6.02 10.36 8.44
N ILE A 27 -7.25 10.77 8.16
CA ILE A 27 -7.64 11.30 6.85
C ILE A 27 -6.98 12.67 6.68
N ALA A 28 -6.25 12.83 5.59
CA ALA A 28 -5.58 14.07 5.22
C ALA A 28 -6.06 14.54 3.85
N THR A 29 -5.90 15.83 3.56
CA THR A 29 -6.14 16.36 2.23
C THR A 29 -4.86 16.29 1.41
N VAL A 30 -4.86 15.45 0.37
CA VAL A 30 -3.76 15.31 -0.58
C VAL A 30 -4.27 15.70 -1.96
N ASP A 31 -3.58 16.63 -2.63
CA ASP A 31 -3.98 17.15 -3.96
C ASP A 31 -5.43 17.66 -4.02
N GLY A 32 -5.92 18.25 -2.92
CA GLY A 32 -7.29 18.76 -2.80
C GLY A 32 -8.37 17.70 -2.62
N LYS A 33 -8.00 16.42 -2.42
CA LYS A 33 -8.90 15.30 -2.16
C LYS A 33 -8.62 14.68 -0.80
N GLU A 34 -9.63 14.10 -0.18
CA GLU A 34 -9.43 13.31 1.04
C GLU A 34 -8.70 12.00 0.70
N ALA A 35 -7.63 11.72 1.43
CA ALA A 35 -6.81 10.55 1.27
C ALA A 35 -6.22 10.12 2.62
N ILE A 36 -5.86 8.85 2.74
CA ILE A 36 -4.94 8.41 3.79
C ILE A 36 -3.54 8.24 3.22
N GLN A 37 -2.54 8.57 4.04
CA GLN A 37 -1.15 8.36 3.72
C GLN A 37 -0.62 7.18 4.52
N VAL A 38 -0.27 6.11 3.81
CA VAL A 38 0.26 4.90 4.42
C VAL A 38 1.78 4.97 4.35
N GLU A 39 2.39 5.03 5.53
CA GLU A 39 3.84 5.14 5.68
C GLU A 39 4.56 3.87 5.25
N MET A 40 5.63 4.01 4.46
CA MET A 40 6.51 2.89 4.15
C MET A 40 7.99 3.27 4.19
N SER A 41 8.82 2.25 4.39
CA SER A 41 10.27 2.38 4.32
C SER A 41 10.80 2.22 2.90
N LYS A 42 12.04 2.67 2.66
CA LYS A 42 12.73 2.48 1.38
C LYS A 42 12.85 1.02 0.93
N LYS A 43 12.92 0.07 1.87
CA LYS A 43 13.00 -1.38 1.54
C LYS A 43 11.67 -1.90 0.99
N GLU A 44 10.58 -1.37 1.52
CA GLU A 44 9.22 -1.72 1.18
C GLU A 44 8.84 -1.16 -0.19
N GLN A 45 9.18 0.10 -0.42
CA GLN A 45 9.08 0.76 -1.72
C GLN A 45 9.76 -0.04 -2.84
N LYS A 46 11.02 -0.46 -2.62
CA LYS A 46 11.77 -1.25 -3.61
C LYS A 46 11.13 -2.61 -3.93
N LYS A 47 10.40 -3.22 -3.00
CA LYS A 47 9.68 -4.47 -3.25
C LYS A 47 8.40 -4.20 -4.04
N LEU A 48 7.69 -3.13 -3.72
CA LEU A 48 6.50 -2.69 -4.44
C LEU A 48 6.81 -2.40 -5.91
N VAL A 49 7.85 -1.61 -6.22
CA VAL A 49 8.25 -1.35 -7.62
C VAL A 49 8.64 -2.62 -8.38
N LYS A 50 9.14 -3.65 -7.69
CA LYS A 50 9.42 -4.96 -8.32
C LYS A 50 8.15 -5.78 -8.57
N GLY A 51 7.10 -5.58 -7.77
CA GLY A 51 5.79 -6.20 -7.96
C GLY A 51 4.91 -5.47 -8.97
N PHE A 52 5.11 -4.15 -9.11
CA PHE A 52 4.32 -3.27 -9.96
C PHE A 52 5.28 -2.40 -10.80
N ALA A 53 5.55 -2.82 -12.04
CA ALA A 53 6.49 -2.15 -12.92
C ALA A 53 6.05 -0.71 -13.28
N ASP A 54 4.74 -0.46 -13.30
CA ASP A 54 4.16 0.83 -13.68
C ASP A 54 3.96 1.78 -12.48
N LEU A 55 4.44 1.38 -11.29
CA LEU A 55 4.28 2.19 -10.08
C LEU A 55 5.23 3.38 -10.10
N THR A 56 4.67 4.58 -10.11
CA THR A 56 5.41 5.86 -10.11
C THR A 56 5.29 6.55 -8.76
N PHE A 57 6.33 7.29 -8.40
CA PHE A 57 6.37 8.12 -7.19
C PHE A 57 6.47 9.59 -7.59
N ASN A 58 5.74 10.44 -6.91
CA ASN A 58 5.79 11.89 -7.11
C ASN A 58 6.93 12.53 -6.31
N ASP A 59 7.08 13.85 -6.42
CA ASP A 59 8.13 14.63 -5.75
C ASP A 59 8.06 14.56 -4.21
N ALA A 60 6.90 14.19 -3.66
CA ALA A 60 6.68 13.97 -2.23
C ALA A 60 7.05 12.54 -1.78
N ASN A 61 7.69 11.74 -2.63
CA ASN A 61 7.94 10.31 -2.41
C ASN A 61 6.67 9.50 -2.14
N ALA A 62 5.53 9.93 -2.69
CA ALA A 62 4.25 9.26 -2.57
C ALA A 62 3.86 8.59 -3.88
N CYS A 63 3.20 7.43 -3.81
CA CYS A 63 2.62 6.75 -4.97
C CYS A 63 1.14 6.44 -4.79
N VAL A 64 0.47 6.12 -5.89
CA VAL A 64 -0.90 5.62 -5.91
C VAL A 64 -0.85 4.18 -6.39
N LEU A 65 -1.46 3.27 -5.64
CA LEU A 65 -1.52 1.86 -6.03
C LEU A 65 -2.58 1.64 -7.12
N PRO A 66 -2.40 0.64 -7.99
CA PRO A 66 -3.48 0.14 -8.84
C PRO A 66 -4.65 -0.39 -8.01
N GLU A 67 -5.87 -0.32 -8.54
CA GLU A 67 -7.12 -0.64 -7.84
C GLU A 67 -7.11 -2.00 -7.11
N ALA A 68 -6.56 -3.05 -7.73
CA ALA A 68 -6.46 -4.37 -7.11
C ALA A 68 -5.53 -4.39 -5.87
N ALA A 69 -4.41 -3.69 -5.95
CA ALA A 69 -3.44 -3.58 -4.86
C ALA A 69 -3.96 -2.66 -3.74
N GLU A 70 -4.64 -1.57 -4.12
CA GLU A 70 -5.30 -0.66 -3.21
C GLU A 70 -6.39 -1.36 -2.40
N THR A 71 -7.27 -2.14 -3.05
CA THR A 71 -8.32 -2.93 -2.38
C THR A 71 -7.73 -3.91 -1.36
N THR A 72 -6.63 -4.57 -1.73
CA THR A 72 -5.92 -5.48 -0.82
C THR A 72 -5.40 -4.73 0.40
N LEU A 73 -4.83 -3.54 0.19
CA LEU A 73 -4.28 -2.71 1.26
C LEU A 73 -5.37 -2.19 2.19
N LEU A 74 -6.49 -1.70 1.63
CA LEU A 74 -7.67 -1.28 2.40
C LEU A 74 -8.27 -2.42 3.22
N GLY A 75 -8.36 -3.63 2.67
CA GLY A 75 -8.82 -4.80 3.42
C GLY A 75 -7.93 -5.09 4.63
N ILE A 76 -6.60 -5.01 4.47
CA ILE A 76 -5.67 -5.17 5.60
C ILE A 76 -5.85 -4.04 6.63
N ILE A 77 -6.06 -2.80 6.20
CA ILE A 77 -6.33 -1.68 7.11
C ILE A 77 -7.63 -1.91 7.89
N ALA A 78 -8.70 -2.36 7.23
CA ALA A 78 -9.97 -2.67 7.88
C ALA A 78 -9.83 -3.79 8.91
N ASP A 79 -9.07 -4.84 8.58
CA ASP A 79 -8.83 -5.98 9.45
C ASP A 79 -7.96 -5.63 10.67
N THR A 80 -6.88 -4.87 10.44
CA THR A 80 -5.88 -4.55 11.46
C THR A 80 -6.17 -3.27 12.23
N LYS A 81 -7.06 -2.42 11.70
CA LYS A 81 -7.44 -1.11 12.25
C LYS A 81 -6.25 -0.19 12.53
N THR A 82 -5.24 -0.24 11.65
CA THR A 82 -4.05 0.60 11.71
C THR A 82 -3.56 0.98 10.30
N LEU A 83 -2.74 2.02 10.19
CA LEU A 83 -2.03 2.39 8.96
C LEU A 83 -0.64 1.73 8.86
N ASP A 84 -0.15 1.10 9.92
CA ASP A 84 1.16 0.41 9.95
C ASP A 84 1.08 -0.99 9.28
N VAL A 85 0.53 -1.04 8.07
CA VAL A 85 0.16 -2.29 7.38
C VAL A 85 1.19 -2.75 6.37
N MET A 86 2.21 -1.94 6.06
CA MET A 86 3.09 -2.19 4.92
C MET A 86 3.84 -3.52 4.97
N LYS A 87 4.27 -3.94 6.16
CA LYS A 87 4.91 -5.26 6.32
C LYS A 87 4.00 -6.41 5.88
N LEU A 88 2.71 -6.34 6.21
CA LEU A 88 1.71 -7.32 5.83
C LEU A 88 1.29 -7.17 4.37
N ALA A 89 1.06 -5.93 3.93
CA ALA A 89 0.68 -5.61 2.56
C ALA A 89 1.70 -6.17 1.57
N ILE A 90 2.99 -6.00 1.83
CA ILE A 90 4.05 -6.50 0.93
C ILE A 90 4.09 -8.01 0.83
N MET A 91 3.74 -8.74 1.89
CA MET A 91 3.66 -10.20 1.81
C MET A 91 2.57 -10.66 0.83
N LYS A 92 1.50 -9.87 0.67
CA LYS A 92 0.42 -10.15 -0.29
C LYS A 92 0.70 -9.55 -1.68
N LEU A 93 1.24 -8.34 -1.73
CA LEU A 93 1.42 -7.54 -2.93
C LEU A 93 2.71 -7.86 -3.69
N TYR A 94 3.73 -8.40 -3.03
CA TYR A 94 5.01 -8.74 -3.64
C TYR A 94 5.33 -10.22 -3.47
N ASN A 95 5.34 -10.95 -4.59
CA ASN A 95 5.79 -12.34 -4.64
C ASN A 95 7.20 -12.42 -5.27
N PRO A 96 8.27 -12.67 -4.48
CA PRO A 96 9.64 -12.78 -5.00
C PRO A 96 9.89 -13.98 -5.92
N LEU A 97 8.92 -14.91 -5.98
CA LEU A 97 8.95 -16.13 -6.80
C LEU A 97 8.06 -16.01 -8.05
N ALA A 98 7.31 -14.92 -8.21
CA ALA A 98 6.57 -14.68 -9.45
C ALA A 98 7.55 -14.69 -10.64
N GLY A 99 7.34 -15.62 -11.58
CA GLY A 99 8.19 -15.78 -12.77
C GLY A 99 9.51 -16.53 -12.56
N LYS A 100 9.82 -17.04 -11.36
CA LYS A 100 11.01 -17.88 -11.16
C LYS A 100 10.60 -19.36 -11.16
N ALA A 101 11.16 -20.12 -12.10
CA ALA A 101 11.03 -21.57 -12.07
C ALA A 101 11.50 -22.11 -10.72
N PRO A 102 10.80 -23.10 -10.13
CA PRO A 102 11.31 -23.79 -8.95
C PRO A 102 12.70 -24.31 -9.31
N ARG A 103 13.70 -23.96 -8.49
CA ARG A 103 15.03 -24.54 -8.63
C ARG A 103 14.86 -26.03 -8.40
N SER A 104 14.89 -26.83 -9.45
CA SER A 104 15.01 -28.26 -9.32
C SER A 104 16.26 -28.51 -8.49
N ALA A 105 16.07 -29.03 -7.29
CA ALA A 105 17.19 -29.55 -6.52
C ALA A 105 17.76 -30.70 -7.34
N GLN A 106 18.85 -30.44 -8.08
CA GLN A 106 19.66 -31.51 -8.63
C GLN A 106 20.20 -32.29 -7.44
N ARG A 107 19.53 -33.41 -7.14
CA ARG A 107 20.07 -34.50 -6.33
C ARG A 107 20.94 -35.37 -7.22
#